data_AF-A0A6B3NBU0-F1
#
_entry.id   AF-A0A6B3NBU0-F1
#
_cell.length_a   1.000
_cell.length_b   1.000
_cell.length_c   1.000
_cell.angle_alpha   90.00
_cell.angle_beta   90.00
_cell.angle_gamma   90.00
#
_symmetry.space_group_name_H-M   'P 1'
#
loop_
_entity.id
_entity.type
_entity.pdbx_description
1 polymer ?
#
loop_
_entity_poly.entity_id
_entity_poly.type
_entity_poly.pdbx_seq_one_letter_code
_entity_poly.pdbx_strand_id
1 'polypeptide(L)'
;MNQILPQVEEFLSTLKQLMPTIHQQETLESLLGLFLEGRGNSLPHHCSTKSESAISRFLNHYKWSTRSLVRRVRSFLINLILSQRKKGRKPTLQVI
;
A
#
# COMPACT_ATOMS: atom_id res chain seq x y z
N MET A 1 -6.52 10.73 19.36
CA MET A 1 -7.03 9.35 19.49
C MET A 1 -7.28 8.79 18.10
N ASN A 2 -6.51 7.77 17.72
CA ASN A 2 -6.68 6.77 16.66
C ASN A 2 -7.60 7.08 15.45
N GLN A 3 -7.21 8.01 14.56
CA GLN A 3 -7.81 8.17 13.22
C GLN A 3 -7.14 7.29 12.14
N ILE A 4 -6.33 6.30 12.53
CA ILE A 4 -5.53 5.53 11.57
C ILE A 4 -6.43 4.68 10.66
N LEU A 5 -7.46 4.05 11.22
CA LEU A 5 -8.34 3.16 10.46
C LEU A 5 -9.05 3.85 9.27
N PRO A 6 -9.76 4.98 9.44
CA PRO A 6 -10.39 5.66 8.31
C PRO A 6 -9.38 6.17 7.28
N GLN A 7 -8.21 6.62 7.71
CA GLN A 7 -7.13 7.05 6.80
C GLN A 7 -6.58 5.89 5.96
N VAL A 8 -6.50 4.69 6.55
CA VAL A 8 -6.06 3.47 5.85
C VAL A 8 -7.13 2.98 4.88
N GLU A 9 -8.41 3.02 5.26
CA GLU A 9 -9.52 2.65 4.37
C GLU A 9 -9.60 3.56 3.15
N GLU A 10 -9.52 4.88 3.36
CA GLU A 10 -9.46 5.86 2.27
C GLU A 10 -8.25 5.60 1.37
N PHE A 11 -7.08 5.36 1.97
CA PHE A 11 -5.87 5.06 1.23
C PHE A 11 -6.01 3.79 0.37
N LEU A 12 -6.54 2.70 0.92
CA LEU A 12 -6.80 1.46 0.17
C LEU A 12 -7.76 1.72 -1.00
N SER A 13 -8.83 2.48 -0.79
CA SER A 13 -9.74 2.90 -1.87
C SER A 13 -8.98 3.65 -2.97
N THR A 14 -8.11 4.59 -2.62
CA THR A 14 -7.31 5.32 -3.63
C THR A 14 -6.32 4.43 -4.39
N LEU A 15 -5.79 3.37 -3.75
CA LEU A 15 -4.93 2.40 -4.43
C LEU A 15 -5.73 1.54 -5.40
N LYS A 16 -6.94 1.09 -5.02
CA LYS A 16 -7.84 0.34 -5.91
C LYS A 16 -8.20 1.16 -7.15
N GLN A 17 -8.47 2.46 -7.00
CA GLN A 17 -8.76 3.35 -8.13
C GLN A 17 -7.62 3.47 -9.15
N LEU A 18 -6.39 3.06 -8.82
CA LEU A 18 -5.29 2.99 -9.80
C LEU A 18 -5.44 1.81 -10.77
N MET A 19 -6.29 0.84 -10.46
CA MET A 19 -6.55 -0.32 -11.30
C MET A 19 -7.72 -0.03 -12.25
N PRO A 20 -7.51 -0.17 -13.57
CA PRO A 20 -8.54 0.08 -14.59
C PRO A 20 -9.82 -0.76 -14.46
N THR A 21 -9.74 -1.96 -13.89
CA THR A 21 -10.87 -2.93 -13.88
C THR A 21 -11.14 -3.48 -12.49
N ILE A 22 -12.38 -3.91 -12.23
CA ILE A 22 -12.80 -4.53 -10.97
C ILE A 22 -11.95 -5.76 -10.66
N HIS A 23 -11.67 -6.61 -11.65
CA HIS A 23 -10.83 -7.80 -11.45
C HIS A 23 -9.40 -7.47 -11.02
N GLN A 24 -8.84 -6.37 -11.50
CA GLN A 24 -7.52 -5.89 -11.09
C GLN A 24 -7.55 -5.31 -9.67
N GLN A 25 -8.63 -4.63 -9.29
CA GLN A 25 -8.84 -4.15 -7.91
C GLN A 25 -8.88 -5.33 -6.93
N GLU A 26 -9.69 -6.33 -7.21
CA GLU A 26 -9.78 -7.55 -6.40
C GLU A 26 -8.43 -8.28 -6.32
N THR A 27 -7.70 -8.35 -7.44
CA THR A 27 -6.38 -9.02 -7.45
C THR A 27 -5.35 -8.26 -6.61
N LEU A 28 -5.39 -6.92 -6.64
CA LEU A 28 -4.55 -6.10 -5.76
C LEU A 28 -4.90 -6.33 -4.29
N GLU A 29 -6.19 -6.42 -3.95
CA GLU A 29 -6.65 -6.73 -2.59
C GLU A 29 -6.18 -8.10 -2.11
N SER A 30 -6.33 -9.12 -2.95
CA SER A 30 -5.84 -10.47 -2.68
C SER A 30 -4.33 -10.48 -2.36
N LEU A 31 -3.54 -9.74 -3.13
CA LEU A 31 -2.10 -9.62 -2.92
C LEU A 31 -1.73 -8.87 -1.64
N LEU A 32 -2.44 -7.78 -1.34
CA LEU A 32 -2.26 -7.04 -0.09
C LEU A 32 -2.66 -7.89 1.11
N GLY A 33 -3.77 -8.61 1.03
CA GLY A 33 -4.21 -9.56 2.05
C GLY A 33 -3.16 -10.63 2.31
N LEU A 34 -2.64 -11.26 1.25
CA LEU A 34 -1.58 -12.26 1.36
C LEU A 34 -0.30 -11.70 2.01
N PHE A 35 0.09 -10.47 1.65
CA PHE A 35 1.25 -9.81 2.25
C PHE A 35 1.04 -9.51 3.74
N LEU A 36 -0.13 -9.01 4.11
CA LEU A 36 -0.47 -8.62 5.48
C LEU A 36 -0.78 -9.82 6.38
N GLU A 37 -1.06 -10.99 5.82
CA GLU A 37 -1.29 -12.23 6.57
C GLU A 37 -0.04 -12.68 7.37
N GLY A 38 1.14 -12.17 7.02
CA GLY A 38 2.33 -12.28 7.87
C GLY A 38 2.92 -13.70 7.98
N ARG A 39 2.50 -14.64 7.13
CA ARG A 39 2.98 -16.05 7.13
C ARG A 39 4.41 -16.23 6.57
N GLY A 40 5.10 -15.14 6.22
CA GLY A 40 6.44 -15.17 5.64
C GLY A 40 6.52 -15.64 4.17
N ASN A 41 5.40 -16.08 3.58
CA ASN A 41 5.36 -16.61 2.22
C ASN A 41 4.34 -15.88 1.35
N SER A 42 4.77 -14.84 0.63
CA SER A 42 3.92 -14.04 -0.29
C SER A 42 3.82 -14.60 -1.71
N LEU A 43 4.13 -15.89 -1.89
CA LEU A 43 4.08 -16.56 -3.18
C LEU A 43 2.63 -16.71 -3.68
N PRO A 44 2.38 -16.61 -5.01
CA PRO A 44 1.04 -16.77 -5.59
C PRO A 44 0.31 -18.06 -5.17
N HIS A 45 1.05 -19.14 -4.93
CA HIS A 45 0.53 -20.45 -4.49
C HIS A 45 -0.26 -20.39 -3.18
N HIS A 46 0.01 -19.40 -2.33
CA HIS A 46 -0.68 -19.25 -1.03
C HIS A 46 -1.92 -18.36 -1.12
N CYS A 47 -2.22 -17.80 -2.30
CA CYS A 47 -3.43 -17.01 -2.50
C CYS A 47 -4.65 -17.93 -2.59
N SER A 48 -5.59 -17.79 -1.66
CA SER A 48 -6.85 -18.55 -1.67
C SER A 48 -7.91 -17.96 -2.60
N THR A 49 -7.78 -16.69 -2.98
CA THR A 49 -8.85 -15.91 -3.65
C THR A 49 -8.65 -15.77 -5.16
N LYS A 50 -7.42 -15.86 -5.65
CA LYS A 50 -7.08 -15.76 -7.08
C LYS A 50 -6.10 -16.87 -7.44
N SER A 51 -6.23 -17.40 -8.66
CA SER A 51 -5.28 -18.40 -9.16
C SER A 51 -3.90 -17.79 -9.40
N GLU A 52 -2.86 -18.63 -9.35
CA GLU A 52 -1.48 -18.24 -9.64
C GLU A 52 -1.34 -17.63 -11.04
N SER A 53 -2.05 -18.20 -12.02
CA SER A 53 -2.09 -17.70 -13.40
C SER A 53 -2.72 -16.31 -13.48
N ALA A 54 -3.77 -16.03 -12.70
CA ALA A 54 -4.38 -14.71 -12.63
C ALA A 54 -3.44 -13.67 -12.00
N ILE A 55 -2.74 -14.03 -10.93
CA ILE A 55 -1.73 -13.18 -10.27
C ILE A 55 -0.56 -12.89 -11.22
N SER A 56 -0.05 -13.92 -11.91
CA SER A 56 1.02 -13.74 -12.89
C SER A 56 0.60 -12.81 -14.03
N ARG A 57 -0.63 -12.97 -14.56
CA ARG A 57 -1.18 -12.04 -15.56
C ARG A 57 -1.31 -10.62 -15.04
N PHE A 58 -1.73 -10.46 -13.80
CA PHE A 58 -1.84 -9.16 -13.16
C PHE A 58 -0.49 -8.44 -13.07
N LEU A 59 0.57 -9.14 -12.67
CA LEU A 59 1.90 -8.56 -12.52
C LEU A 59 2.61 -8.32 -13.86
N ASN A 60 2.41 -9.20 -14.83
CA ASN A 60 3.24 -9.23 -16.05
C ASN A 60 2.55 -8.69 -17.31
N HIS A 61 1.22 -8.83 -17.43
CA HIS A 61 0.50 -8.55 -18.68
C HIS A 61 -0.47 -7.39 -18.60
N TYR A 62 -1.06 -7.14 -17.42
CA TYR A 62 -2.05 -6.09 -17.28
C TYR A 62 -1.43 -4.70 -17.32
N LYS A 63 -2.08 -3.80 -18.06
CA LYS A 63 -1.67 -2.40 -18.19
C LYS A 63 -2.20 -1.61 -16.98
N TRP A 64 -1.37 -1.48 -15.95
CA TRP A 64 -1.59 -0.58 -14.83
C TRP A 64 -0.25 0.03 -14.40
N SER A 65 -0.28 1.22 -13.80
CA SER A 65 0.95 1.94 -13.46
C SER A 65 1.48 1.53 -12.08
N THR A 66 2.39 0.54 -12.05
CA THR A 66 3.13 0.19 -10.82
C THR A 66 3.88 1.39 -10.25
N ARG A 67 4.39 2.26 -11.12
CA ARG A 67 5.03 3.52 -10.73
C ARG A 67 4.06 4.43 -9.96
N SER A 68 2.82 4.58 -10.44
CA SER A 68 1.80 5.40 -9.76
C SER A 68 1.44 4.83 -8.40
N LEU A 69 1.32 3.50 -8.29
CA LEU A 69 1.08 2.81 -7.03
C LEU A 69 2.22 3.10 -6.03
N VAL A 70 3.47 2.83 -6.42
CA VAL A 70 4.65 3.06 -5.55
C VAL A 70 4.77 4.53 -5.15
N ARG A 71 4.51 5.47 -6.06
CA ARG A 71 4.52 6.91 -5.73
C ARG A 71 3.43 7.27 -4.72
N ARG A 72 2.21 6.79 -4.90
CA ARG A 72 1.08 7.06 -4.00
C ARG A 72 1.33 6.49 -2.61
N VAL A 73 1.81 5.25 -2.52
CA VAL A 73 2.22 4.61 -1.26
C VAL A 73 3.30 5.43 -0.56
N ARG A 74 4.36 5.81 -1.28
CA ARG A 74 5.45 6.61 -0.70
C ARG A 74 4.96 7.95 -0.16
N SER A 75 4.14 8.68 -0.94
CA SER A 75 3.61 9.97 -0.50
C SER A 75 2.73 9.83 0.75
N PHE A 76 1.87 8.81 0.80
CA PHE A 76 1.05 8.51 1.97
C PHE A 76 1.91 8.24 3.21
N LEU A 77 2.90 7.36 3.10
CA LEU A 77 3.79 7.02 4.21
C LEU A 77 4.58 8.23 4.72
N ILE A 78 5.11 9.07 3.82
CA ILE A 78 5.82 10.29 4.21
C ILE A 78 4.89 11.23 4.98
N ASN A 79 3.67 11.46 4.47
CA ASN A 79 2.69 12.31 5.14
C ASN A 79 2.27 11.76 6.51
N LEU A 80 2.11 10.44 6.62
CA LEU A 80 1.81 9.77 7.88
C LEU A 80 2.94 9.94 8.89
N ILE A 81 4.20 9.73 8.48
CA ILE A 81 5.36 9.92 9.36
C ILE A 81 5.47 11.39 9.81
N LEU A 82 5.29 12.34 8.88
CA LEU A 82 5.36 13.77 9.18
C LEU A 82 4.22 14.24 10.10
N SER A 83 3.02 13.68 9.97
CA SER A 83 1.88 14.01 10.84
C SER A 83 2.05 13.48 12.26
N GLN A 84 2.69 12.32 12.43
CA GLN A 84 2.97 11.73 13.73
C GLN A 84 4.23 12.29 14.41
N ARG A 85 5.09 13.00 13.67
CA ARG A 85 6.30 13.60 14.22
C ARG A 85 5.92 14.62 15.31
N LYS A 86 6.30 14.33 16.55
CA LYS A 86 6.16 15.28 17.66
C LYS A 86 6.86 16.59 17.30
N LYS A 87 6.12 17.69 17.27
CA LYS A 87 6.68 19.05 17.16
C LYS A 87 7.40 19.38 18.48
N GLY A 88 8.62 18.88 18.64
CA GLY A 88 9.49 19.23 19.76
C GLY A 88 10.12 20.63 19.61
N ARG A 89 10.83 21.08 20.65
CA ARG A 89 11.61 22.32 20.61
C ARG A 89 12.68 22.20 19.51
N LYS A 90 12.75 23.17 18.61
CA LYS A 90 13.79 23.19 17.56
C LYS A 90 15.18 23.20 18.24
N PRO A 91 16.17 22.44 17.73
CA PRO A 91 17.51 22.49 18.27
C PRO A 91 18.04 23.92 18.17
N THR A 92 18.54 24.46 19.29
CA THR A 92 19.25 25.75 19.33
C THR A 92 20.74 25.46 19.36
N LEU A 93 21.49 25.98 18.39
CA LEU A 93 22.95 25.99 18.46
C LEU A 93 23.37 26.85 19.66
N GLN A 94 23.96 26.22 20.67
CA GLN A 94 24.73 26.94 21.69
C GLN A 94 26.14 27.10 21.14
N VAL A 95 26.52 28.33 20.82
CA VAL A 95 27.92 28.69 20.56
C VAL A 95 28.58 28.83 21.94
N ILE A 96 29.60 28.00 22.20
CA ILE A 96 30.48 28.11 23.37
C ILE A 96 31.65 29.00 22.97
#